data_AF-A0A7Z1EHK1-F1
#
_entry.id   AF-A0A7Z1EHK1-F1
#
_cell.length_a   1.000
_cell.length_b   1.000
_cell.length_c   1.000
_cell.angle_alpha   90.00
_cell.angle_beta   90.00
_cell.angle_gamma   90.00
#
_symmetry.space_group_name_H-M   'P 1'
#
loop_
_entity.id
_entity.type
_entity.pdbx_description
1 polymer ?
#
loop_
_entity_poly.entity_id
_entity_poly.type
_entity_poly.pdbx_seq_one_letter_code
_entity_poly.pdbx_strand_id
1 'polypeptide(L)'
;MSSHPYVTQQNTPLADDTTLMSTTDLQSYITHANDTFVQVSGFTLQELQGQPHNMVRHPDMPKAAFADMWFTLKKGEPWSGIVKNRRKNGDHYWVRANAVPMVREGKISGYMSIRTRATDEEIAAVEPLYKALNAGRTSKRIHKGLVVRKGWLGKLPSLPLRWRARGVMTLMFILLAAMLWFVAAPVVTYFLCVLVVLLASACFEWQIVRPIENVARQALKVATGERNSVEHLNRSDELGLTLRAVGQLGLMCRWLINDVSSQVSSVRNGSETLAKGTDELNEHTQQTVDNVQQTVATMNQMAASVKQNSATASAADKLSITASNAAVQGGEAMTTVIKTMDDIADSTQRIGTITSLINDIAFQTNILALNAAVEAARAGEQGKGFAVVAGEVRHLASRSANAANDIRKLIDASADKVQSGSQQVHAAGRTMEDIVAQVKNVTQLIAQISHSTLEQADGLSSLTRAVDELNLITQKNAELVEESAQVSAMVKHRASRLEDAVTVLH
;
A
#
# COMPACT_ATOMS: atom_id res chain seq x y z
N MET A 1 19.46 -19.47 -49.25
CA MET A 1 18.63 -18.60 -50.11
C MET A 1 18.41 -17.29 -49.36
N SER A 2 19.08 -16.19 -49.72
CA SER A 2 18.81 -14.90 -49.07
C SER A 2 17.56 -14.30 -49.69
N SER A 3 16.43 -14.38 -49.00
CA SER A 3 15.21 -13.64 -49.37
C SER A 3 15.59 -12.17 -49.54
N HIS A 4 15.36 -11.60 -50.72
CA HIS A 4 15.52 -10.16 -50.91
C HIS A 4 14.65 -9.45 -49.86
N PRO A 5 15.21 -8.54 -49.04
CA PRO A 5 14.45 -7.86 -48.03
C PRO A 5 13.31 -7.09 -48.70
N TYR A 6 12.07 -7.33 -48.24
CA TYR A 6 10.89 -6.61 -48.71
C TYR A 6 11.05 -5.10 -48.48
N VAL A 7 10.75 -4.29 -49.51
CA VAL A 7 10.88 -2.82 -49.51
C VAL A 7 9.70 -2.19 -50.26
N THR A 8 9.03 -1.21 -49.65
CA THR A 8 7.82 -0.52 -50.17
C THR A 8 8.13 0.84 -50.81
N GLN A 9 9.37 1.34 -50.67
CA GLN A 9 9.81 2.69 -51.08
C GLN A 9 9.00 3.84 -50.45
N GLN A 10 8.17 3.58 -49.44
CA GLN A 10 7.47 4.62 -48.69
C GLN A 10 8.39 5.23 -47.63
N ASN A 11 8.51 6.56 -47.61
CA ASN A 11 9.31 7.28 -46.60
C ASN A 11 8.48 7.53 -45.34
N THR A 12 9.01 7.18 -44.18
CA THR A 12 8.48 7.54 -42.86
C THR A 12 9.31 8.71 -42.32
N PRO A 13 8.82 9.96 -42.37
CA PRO A 13 9.54 11.10 -41.83
C PRO A 13 9.67 11.00 -40.30
N LEU A 14 10.78 11.52 -39.78
CA LEU A 14 11.03 11.59 -38.34
C LEU A 14 10.70 12.99 -37.82
N ALA A 15 10.34 13.11 -36.54
CA ALA A 15 10.22 14.40 -35.88
C ALA A 15 11.62 15.01 -35.63
N ASP A 16 11.71 16.33 -35.48
CA ASP A 16 12.99 17.04 -35.40
C ASP A 16 13.79 16.71 -34.13
N ASP A 17 13.10 16.38 -33.04
CA ASP A 17 13.65 15.96 -31.76
C ASP A 17 14.00 14.46 -31.68
N THR A 18 13.67 13.69 -32.72
CA THR A 18 13.89 12.24 -32.76
C THR A 18 15.38 11.91 -32.78
N THR A 19 15.86 11.27 -31.71
CA THR A 19 17.23 10.76 -31.60
C THR A 19 17.23 9.24 -31.54
N LEU A 20 17.85 8.59 -32.53
CA LEU A 20 17.99 7.14 -32.56
C LEU A 20 19.42 6.75 -32.17
N MET A 21 19.56 5.89 -31.17
CA MET A 21 20.85 5.43 -30.67
C MET A 21 20.94 3.92 -30.82
N SER A 22 22.09 3.45 -31.32
CA SER A 22 22.44 2.04 -31.27
C SER A 22 23.94 1.88 -31.02
N THR A 23 24.33 0.82 -30.32
CA THR A 23 25.72 0.39 -30.23
C THR A 23 25.91 -1.01 -30.78
N THR A 24 27.14 -1.30 -31.20
CA THR A 24 27.53 -2.59 -31.73
C THR A 24 28.85 -3.05 -31.12
N ASP A 25 29.10 -4.35 -31.17
CA ASP A 25 30.43 -4.91 -30.97
C ASP A 25 31.37 -4.58 -32.15
N LEU A 26 32.58 -5.15 -32.10
CA LEU A 26 33.61 -5.00 -33.15
C LEU A 26 33.24 -5.67 -34.48
N GLN A 27 32.33 -6.64 -34.44
CA GLN A 27 31.82 -7.39 -35.58
C GLN A 27 30.54 -6.77 -36.16
N SER A 28 30.09 -5.63 -35.61
CA SER A 28 28.89 -4.91 -36.01
C SER A 28 27.57 -5.59 -35.61
N TYR A 29 27.55 -6.45 -34.61
CA TYR A 29 26.32 -6.96 -34.00
C TYR A 29 25.79 -5.98 -32.96
N ILE A 30 24.50 -5.69 -33.01
CA ILE A 30 23.85 -4.71 -32.13
C ILE A 30 23.89 -5.22 -30.69
N THR A 31 24.47 -4.42 -29.79
CA THR A 31 24.53 -4.70 -28.36
C THR A 31 23.47 -3.93 -27.59
N HIS A 32 23.11 -2.72 -28.04
CA HIS A 32 22.05 -1.91 -27.46
C HIS A 32 21.36 -1.05 -28.52
N ALA A 33 20.07 -0.76 -28.32
CA ALA A 33 19.30 0.21 -29.09
C ALA A 33 18.29 0.91 -28.16
N ASN A 34 18.13 2.22 -28.31
CA ASN A 34 17.14 2.96 -27.52
C ASN A 34 15.71 2.72 -28.02
N ASP A 35 14.72 3.08 -27.20
CA ASP A 35 13.29 2.94 -27.52
C ASP A 35 12.90 3.56 -28.86
N THR A 36 13.40 4.76 -29.11
CA THR A 36 13.10 5.48 -30.34
C THR A 36 13.60 4.72 -31.56
N PHE A 37 14.77 4.07 -31.49
CA PHE A 37 15.27 3.21 -32.55
C PHE A 37 14.38 1.98 -32.76
N VAL A 38 13.94 1.32 -31.68
CA VAL A 38 13.01 0.18 -31.73
C VAL A 38 11.70 0.58 -32.42
N GLN A 39 11.07 1.67 -31.98
CA GLN A 39 9.81 2.19 -32.52
C GLN A 39 9.92 2.60 -33.99
N VAL A 40 10.96 3.37 -34.34
CA VAL A 40 11.17 3.86 -35.71
C VAL A 40 11.55 2.71 -36.64
N SER A 41 12.38 1.77 -36.22
CA SER A 41 12.75 0.63 -37.07
C SER A 41 11.62 -0.39 -37.22
N GLY A 42 10.71 -0.48 -36.23
CA GLY A 42 9.62 -1.45 -36.20
C GLY A 42 10.05 -2.87 -35.83
N PHE A 43 11.34 -3.08 -35.52
CA PHE A 43 11.85 -4.32 -34.94
C PHE A 43 11.73 -4.26 -33.42
N THR A 44 11.47 -5.40 -32.77
CA THR A 44 11.53 -5.46 -31.32
C THR A 44 12.98 -5.45 -30.84
N LEU A 45 13.22 -5.08 -29.58
CA LEU A 45 14.59 -5.10 -29.02
C LEU A 45 15.23 -6.50 -29.11
N GLN A 46 14.46 -7.56 -28.85
CA GLN A 46 14.91 -8.95 -28.97
C GLN A 46 15.28 -9.33 -30.41
N GLU A 47 14.58 -8.78 -31.41
CA GLU A 47 14.93 -9.00 -32.82
C GLU A 47 16.18 -8.24 -33.24
N LEU A 48 16.53 -7.14 -32.57
CA LEU A 48 17.71 -6.34 -32.87
C LEU A 48 18.96 -6.87 -32.16
N GLN A 49 18.83 -7.31 -30.91
CA GLN A 49 19.96 -7.67 -30.07
C GLN A 49 20.72 -8.89 -30.63
N GLY A 50 22.05 -8.76 -30.73
CA GLY A 50 22.90 -9.80 -31.29
C GLY A 50 22.71 -10.04 -32.79
N GLN A 51 21.98 -9.17 -33.50
CA GLN A 51 21.86 -9.22 -34.96
C GLN A 51 22.81 -8.22 -35.63
N PRO A 52 23.26 -8.51 -36.87
CA PRO A 52 24.15 -7.60 -37.58
C PRO A 52 23.42 -6.30 -37.91
N HIS A 53 24.06 -5.16 -37.66
CA HIS A 53 23.48 -3.82 -37.84
C HIS A 53 22.96 -3.58 -39.27
N ASN A 54 23.55 -4.27 -40.26
CA ASN A 54 23.10 -4.20 -41.65
C ASN A 54 21.66 -4.71 -41.90
N MET A 55 20.98 -5.33 -40.92
CA MET A 55 19.59 -5.76 -41.04
C MET A 55 18.61 -4.59 -41.29
N VAL A 56 18.91 -3.41 -40.73
CA VAL A 56 18.14 -2.17 -40.92
C VAL A 56 18.62 -1.36 -42.13
N ARG A 57 19.60 -1.87 -42.89
CA ARG A 57 20.11 -1.17 -44.07
C ARG A 57 19.10 -1.24 -45.21
N HIS A 58 18.87 -0.11 -45.86
CA HIS A 58 18.13 -0.08 -47.12
C HIS A 58 19.00 -0.56 -48.31
N PRO A 59 18.47 -1.41 -49.22
CA PRO A 59 19.21 -1.88 -50.40
C PRO A 59 19.78 -0.76 -51.30
N ASP A 60 19.04 0.33 -51.47
CA ASP A 60 19.48 1.52 -52.23
C ASP A 60 20.73 2.21 -51.66
N MET A 61 21.12 1.93 -50.41
CA MET A 61 22.32 2.55 -49.86
C MET A 61 23.59 2.04 -50.54
N PRO A 62 24.46 2.92 -51.05
CA PRO A 62 25.66 2.50 -51.76
C PRO A 62 26.62 1.69 -50.91
N LYS A 63 27.12 0.57 -51.47
CA LYS A 63 28.18 -0.22 -50.83
C LYS A 63 29.43 0.62 -50.52
N ALA A 64 29.73 1.59 -51.39
CA ALA A 64 30.83 2.53 -51.21
C ALA A 64 30.69 3.43 -49.96
N ALA A 65 29.45 3.82 -49.59
CA ALA A 65 29.20 4.65 -48.40
C ALA A 65 29.59 3.90 -47.12
N PHE A 66 29.18 2.63 -47.01
CA PHE A 66 29.52 1.80 -45.85
C PHE A 66 30.99 1.38 -45.84
N ALA A 67 31.60 1.13 -47.00
CA ALA A 67 33.03 0.85 -47.09
C ALA A 67 33.84 2.03 -46.54
N ASP A 68 33.46 3.26 -46.89
CA ASP A 68 34.07 4.48 -46.34
C ASP A 68 33.81 4.64 -44.82
N MET A 69 32.58 4.38 -44.38
CA MET A 69 32.23 4.39 -42.94
C MET A 69 33.14 3.45 -42.15
N TRP A 70 33.20 2.17 -42.52
CA TRP A 70 34.00 1.18 -41.81
C TRP A 70 35.50 1.48 -41.88
N PHE A 71 35.99 1.97 -43.02
CA PHE A 71 37.38 2.39 -43.14
C PHE A 71 37.72 3.55 -42.20
N THR A 72 36.78 4.49 -42.00
CA THR A 72 36.95 5.65 -41.12
C THR A 72 36.90 5.21 -39.64
N LEU A 73 35.87 4.45 -39.25
CA LEU A 73 35.68 3.97 -37.88
C LEU A 73 36.83 3.07 -37.41
N LYS A 74 37.34 2.18 -38.27
CA LYS A 74 38.49 1.31 -37.94
C LYS A 74 39.80 2.07 -37.73
N LYS A 75 39.89 3.32 -38.19
CA LYS A 75 41.02 4.22 -37.92
C LYS A 75 40.86 5.00 -36.62
N GLY A 76 39.77 4.80 -35.88
CA GLY A 76 39.48 5.54 -34.66
C GLY A 76 38.84 6.91 -34.92
N GLU A 77 38.40 7.20 -36.15
CA GLU A 77 37.82 8.50 -36.51
C GLU A 77 36.29 8.43 -36.61
N PRO A 78 35.57 9.53 -36.29
CA PRO A 78 34.13 9.60 -36.45
C PRO A 78 33.74 9.66 -37.92
N TRP A 79 32.56 9.15 -38.23
CA TRP A 79 31.96 9.20 -39.55
C TRP A 79 30.58 9.85 -39.46
N SER A 80 30.29 10.82 -40.33
CA SER A 80 28.97 11.46 -40.41
C SER A 80 28.45 11.44 -41.84
N GLY A 81 27.23 10.97 -42.05
CA GLY A 81 26.63 10.90 -43.38
C GLY A 81 25.13 10.64 -43.36
N ILE A 82 24.49 10.88 -44.50
CA ILE A 82 23.07 10.59 -44.68
C ILE A 82 22.88 9.10 -44.97
N VAL A 83 21.97 8.46 -44.24
CA VAL A 83 21.72 7.01 -44.36
C VAL A 83 20.23 6.77 -44.54
N LYS A 84 19.89 5.99 -45.56
CA LYS A 84 18.57 5.41 -45.78
C LYS A 84 18.51 4.07 -45.06
N ASN A 85 17.65 3.97 -44.05
CA ASN A 85 17.40 2.74 -43.32
C ASN A 85 16.03 2.17 -43.71
N ARG A 86 15.90 0.85 -43.54
CA ARG A 86 14.70 0.07 -43.83
C ARG A 86 14.02 -0.28 -42.50
N ARG A 87 12.71 -0.09 -42.46
CA ARG A 87 11.82 -0.55 -41.38
C ARG A 87 11.45 -2.02 -41.57
N LYS A 88 11.00 -2.68 -40.51
CA LYS A 88 10.56 -4.09 -40.57
C LYS A 88 9.45 -4.33 -41.60
N ASN A 89 8.52 -3.38 -41.76
CA ASN A 89 7.41 -3.45 -42.71
C ASN A 89 7.82 -3.16 -44.17
N GLY A 90 9.09 -2.87 -44.45
CA GLY A 90 9.61 -2.56 -45.79
C GLY A 90 9.66 -1.07 -46.14
N ASP A 91 9.06 -0.20 -45.33
CA ASP A 91 9.21 1.25 -45.49
C ASP A 91 10.66 1.68 -45.21
N HIS A 92 10.96 2.95 -45.43
CA HIS A 92 12.27 3.50 -45.15
C HIS A 92 12.20 4.82 -44.40
N TYR A 93 13.31 5.20 -43.79
CA TYR A 93 13.48 6.50 -43.15
C TYR A 93 14.90 6.99 -43.37
N TRP A 94 15.05 8.30 -43.40
CA TRP A 94 16.33 8.97 -43.62
C TRP A 94 16.85 9.60 -42.34
N VAL A 95 18.13 9.39 -42.08
CA VAL A 95 18.81 9.91 -40.90
C VAL A 95 20.16 10.50 -41.25
N ARG A 96 20.56 11.52 -40.50
CA ARG A 96 21.95 11.92 -40.37
C ARG A 96 22.58 11.03 -39.31
N ALA A 97 23.38 10.07 -39.75
CA ALA A 97 24.06 9.14 -38.87
C ALA A 97 25.44 9.67 -38.48
N ASN A 98 25.68 9.80 -37.18
CA ASN A 98 26.98 10.12 -36.60
C ASN A 98 27.48 8.88 -35.88
N ALA A 99 28.46 8.20 -36.48
CA ALA A 99 29.05 6.99 -35.93
C ALA A 99 30.43 7.31 -35.35
N VAL A 100 30.69 6.80 -34.13
CA VAL A 100 31.96 6.98 -33.42
C VAL A 100 32.44 5.62 -32.89
N PRO A 101 33.76 5.34 -32.92
CA PRO A 101 34.30 4.20 -32.20
C PRO A 101 34.25 4.47 -30.70
N MET A 102 33.81 3.47 -29.93
CA MET A 102 33.87 3.52 -28.48
C MET A 102 35.23 2.97 -28.04
N VAL A 103 35.97 3.74 -27.25
CA VAL A 103 37.32 3.37 -26.81
C VAL A 103 37.33 3.17 -25.30
N ARG A 104 37.70 1.97 -24.85
CA ARG A 104 37.88 1.61 -23.44
C ARG A 104 39.31 1.11 -23.24
N GLU A 105 40.00 1.60 -22.22
CA GLU A 105 41.40 1.26 -21.92
C GLU A 105 42.36 1.40 -23.13
N GLY A 106 42.10 2.38 -23.99
CA GLY A 106 42.90 2.63 -25.21
C GLY A 106 42.65 1.65 -26.36
N LYS A 107 41.65 0.76 -26.27
CA LYS A 107 41.23 -0.14 -27.34
C LYS A 107 39.80 0.15 -27.77
N ILE A 108 39.52 0.00 -29.06
CA ILE A 108 38.14 0.07 -29.56
C ILE A 108 37.38 -1.13 -29.01
N SER A 109 36.29 -0.89 -28.29
CA SER A 109 35.40 -1.92 -27.73
C SER A 109 34.19 -2.19 -28.62
N GLY A 110 33.84 -1.23 -29.47
CA GLY A 110 32.68 -1.31 -30.35
C GLY A 110 32.44 0.01 -31.07
N TYR A 111 31.24 0.16 -31.62
CA TYR A 111 30.83 1.37 -32.33
C TYR A 111 29.50 1.89 -31.82
N MET A 112 29.38 3.21 -31.67
CA MET A 112 28.16 3.89 -31.32
C MET A 112 27.68 4.70 -32.50
N SER A 113 26.38 4.74 -32.74
CA SER A 113 25.80 5.64 -33.71
C SER A 113 24.59 6.36 -33.14
N ILE A 114 24.68 7.69 -33.16
CA ILE A 114 23.61 8.61 -32.82
C ILE A 114 23.08 9.20 -34.13
N ARG A 115 21.76 9.16 -34.29
CA ARG A 115 21.09 9.54 -35.53
C ARG A 115 20.03 10.57 -35.25
N THR A 116 20.06 11.63 -36.03
CA THR A 116 19.01 12.65 -36.05
C THR A 116 18.27 12.57 -37.38
N ARG A 117 17.14 13.26 -37.47
CA ARG A 117 16.44 13.47 -38.73
C ARG A 117 17.39 14.06 -39.79
N ALA A 118 17.35 13.54 -41.01
CA ALA A 118 17.96 14.17 -42.17
C ALA A 118 17.00 15.23 -42.75
N THR A 119 17.51 16.40 -43.11
CA THR A 119 16.67 17.44 -43.72
C THR A 119 16.28 17.07 -45.14
N ASP A 120 15.17 17.61 -45.65
CA ASP A 120 14.72 17.33 -47.01
C ASP A 120 15.74 17.78 -48.06
N GLU A 121 16.45 18.88 -47.79
CA GLU A 121 17.58 19.37 -48.61
C GLU A 121 18.73 18.36 -48.66
N GLU A 122 19.07 17.77 -47.52
CA GLU A 122 20.14 16.76 -47.43
C GLU A 122 19.77 15.48 -48.19
N ILE A 123 18.51 15.05 -48.08
CA ILE A 123 17.98 13.88 -48.78
C ILE A 123 18.01 14.13 -50.30
N ALA A 124 17.48 15.28 -50.75
CA ALA A 124 17.46 15.66 -52.16
C ALA A 124 18.87 15.75 -52.77
N ALA A 125 19.86 16.17 -51.98
CA ALA A 125 21.26 16.24 -52.41
C ALA A 125 21.92 14.86 -52.58
N VAL A 126 21.62 13.89 -51.70
CA VAL A 126 22.30 12.58 -51.71
C VAL A 126 21.60 11.53 -52.56
N GLU A 127 20.29 11.60 -52.76
CA GLU A 127 19.56 10.54 -53.44
C GLU A 127 20.00 10.33 -54.92
N PRO A 128 20.11 11.38 -55.77
CA PRO A 128 20.62 11.23 -57.13
C PRO A 128 22.07 10.73 -57.15
N LEU A 129 22.87 11.17 -56.18
CA LEU A 129 24.26 10.74 -56.02
C LEU A 129 24.35 9.25 -55.68
N TYR A 130 23.51 8.76 -54.77
CA TYR A 130 23.49 7.37 -54.35
C TYR A 130 23.07 6.46 -55.50
N LYS A 131 22.07 6.87 -56.28
CA LYS A 131 21.70 6.20 -57.54
C LYS A 131 22.88 6.15 -58.52
N ALA A 132 23.58 7.26 -58.73
CA ALA A 132 24.74 7.32 -59.63
C ALA A 132 25.95 6.50 -59.12
N LEU A 133 26.17 6.44 -57.81
CA LEU A 133 27.20 5.61 -57.16
C LEU A 133 26.90 4.12 -57.35
N ASN A 134 25.65 3.69 -57.17
CA ASN A 134 25.24 2.31 -57.38
C ASN A 134 25.33 1.89 -58.86
N ALA A 135 25.01 2.80 -59.78
CA ALA A 135 25.14 2.55 -61.22
C ALA A 135 26.60 2.61 -61.73
N GLY A 136 27.57 2.97 -60.87
CA GLY A 136 28.98 3.16 -61.27
C GLY A 136 29.25 4.40 -62.14
N ARG A 137 28.23 5.21 -62.44
CA ARG A 137 28.27 6.35 -63.38
C ARG A 137 28.49 7.68 -62.66
N THR A 138 29.53 7.78 -61.85
CA THR A 138 29.80 9.03 -61.10
C THR A 138 31.28 9.38 -61.03
N SER A 139 31.55 10.67 -61.23
CA SER A 139 32.83 11.33 -60.99
C SER A 139 32.98 11.77 -59.54
N LYS A 140 32.14 11.30 -58.60
CA LYS A 140 32.22 11.60 -57.17
C LYS A 140 32.44 10.31 -56.35
N ARG A 141 33.08 10.43 -55.18
CA ARG A 141 33.31 9.37 -54.19
C ARG A 141 32.95 9.89 -52.80
N ILE A 142 32.72 8.98 -51.86
CA ILE A 142 32.51 9.31 -50.45
C ILE A 142 33.85 9.18 -49.72
N HIS A 143 34.19 10.16 -48.88
CA HIS A 143 35.39 10.15 -48.06
C HIS A 143 35.11 10.74 -46.67
N LYS A 144 35.22 9.93 -45.61
CA LYS A 144 34.81 10.30 -44.24
C LYS A 144 33.38 10.85 -44.19
N GLY A 145 32.50 10.30 -45.03
CA GLY A 145 31.10 10.71 -45.17
C GLY A 145 30.86 11.93 -46.07
N LEU A 146 31.90 12.66 -46.46
CA LEU A 146 31.81 13.80 -47.39
C LEU A 146 31.81 13.35 -48.85
N VAL A 147 31.03 14.05 -49.67
CA VAL A 147 30.98 13.82 -51.12
C VAL A 147 32.08 14.62 -51.81
N VAL A 148 33.11 13.95 -52.31
CA VAL A 148 34.26 14.58 -52.99
C VAL A 148 34.39 14.11 -54.44
N ARG A 149 34.98 14.91 -55.33
CA ARG A 149 35.23 14.51 -56.74
C ARG A 149 36.25 13.35 -56.81
N LYS A 150 36.14 12.50 -57.84
CA LYS A 150 37.13 11.49 -58.23
C LYS A 150 38.21 12.21 -59.04
N GLY A 151 39.45 12.22 -58.55
CA GLY A 151 40.58 12.90 -59.19
C GLY A 151 41.48 13.61 -58.18
N TRP A 152 42.53 14.27 -58.68
CA TRP A 152 43.50 15.00 -57.84
C TRP A 152 42.86 16.17 -57.09
N LEU A 153 41.94 16.92 -57.74
CA LEU A 153 41.19 18.02 -57.14
C LEU A 153 40.31 17.57 -55.95
N GLY A 154 39.81 16.33 -55.97
CA GLY A 154 39.03 15.77 -54.85
C GLY A 154 39.87 15.17 -53.72
N LYS A 155 41.21 15.14 -53.86
CA LYS A 155 42.13 14.81 -52.76
C LYS A 155 42.51 16.04 -51.94
N LEU A 156 42.33 17.26 -52.47
CA LEU A 156 42.66 18.53 -51.80
C LEU A 156 41.96 18.69 -50.43
N PRO A 157 40.63 18.41 -50.30
CA PRO A 157 39.95 18.52 -49.01
C PRO A 157 40.37 17.45 -47.99
N SER A 158 40.90 16.31 -48.47
CA SER A 158 41.36 15.19 -47.63
C SER A 158 42.84 15.26 -47.22
N LEU A 159 43.58 16.24 -47.74
CA LEU A 159 45.00 16.39 -47.43
C LEU A 159 45.20 16.93 -46.00
N PRO A 160 46.06 16.30 -45.17
CA PRO A 160 46.40 16.81 -43.85
C PRO A 160 46.89 18.26 -43.91
N LEU A 161 46.58 19.04 -42.87
CA LEU A 161 46.91 20.47 -42.81
C LEU A 161 48.41 20.73 -43.03
N ARG A 162 49.28 19.86 -42.49
CA ARG A 162 50.74 19.88 -42.71
C ARG A 162 51.15 19.89 -44.18
N TRP A 163 50.49 19.10 -45.03
CA TRP A 163 50.82 19.01 -46.45
C TRP A 163 50.24 20.17 -47.25
N ARG A 164 49.07 20.69 -46.83
CA ARG A 164 48.50 21.92 -47.41
C ARG A 164 49.40 23.13 -47.11
N ALA A 165 49.84 23.26 -45.86
CA ALA A 165 50.75 24.31 -45.43
C ALA A 165 52.08 24.25 -46.20
N ARG A 166 52.71 23.07 -46.26
CA ARG A 166 53.93 22.86 -47.05
C ARG A 166 53.73 23.19 -48.53
N GLY A 167 52.62 22.76 -49.12
CA GLY A 167 52.30 23.06 -50.52
C GLY A 167 52.20 24.57 -50.80
N VAL A 168 51.56 25.34 -49.91
CA VAL A 168 51.51 26.82 -50.03
C VAL A 168 52.90 27.43 -49.86
N MET A 169 53.69 26.98 -48.88
CA MET A 169 55.06 27.46 -48.69
C MET A 169 55.97 27.14 -49.88
N THR A 170 55.84 25.96 -50.47
CA THR A 170 56.57 25.57 -51.69
C THR A 170 56.13 26.41 -52.89
N LEU A 171 54.84 26.71 -53.04
CA LEU A 171 54.36 27.59 -54.10
C LEU A 171 54.90 29.02 -53.93
N MET A 172 54.88 29.56 -52.70
CA MET A 172 55.47 30.87 -52.41
C MET A 172 56.97 30.89 -52.69
N PHE A 173 57.69 29.81 -52.37
CA PHE A 173 59.10 29.66 -52.73
C PHE A 173 59.33 29.70 -54.24
N ILE A 174 58.53 28.96 -55.03
CA ILE A 174 58.65 28.94 -56.49
C ILE A 174 58.38 30.34 -57.07
N LEU A 175 57.36 31.04 -56.59
CA LEU A 175 57.05 32.41 -57.03
C LEU A 175 58.19 33.39 -56.67
N LEU A 176 58.73 33.28 -55.46
CA LEU A 176 59.84 34.15 -55.02
C LEU A 176 61.12 33.85 -55.81
N ALA A 177 61.42 32.57 -56.07
CA ALA A 177 62.56 32.15 -56.89
C ALA A 177 62.42 32.62 -58.35
N ALA A 178 61.21 32.55 -58.92
CA ALA A 178 60.92 33.08 -60.26
C ALA A 178 61.09 34.60 -60.32
N MET A 179 60.63 35.33 -59.30
CA MET A 179 60.82 36.79 -59.21
C MET A 179 62.31 37.15 -59.11
N LEU A 180 63.08 36.43 -58.30
CA LEU A 180 64.54 36.62 -58.19
C LEU A 180 65.27 36.30 -59.50
N TRP A 181 64.76 35.35 -60.29
CA TRP A 181 65.27 35.05 -61.62
C TRP A 181 65.05 36.20 -62.60
N PHE A 182 63.84 36.79 -62.63
CA PHE A 182 63.53 37.93 -63.49
C PHE A 182 64.37 39.18 -63.18
N VAL A 183 64.80 39.36 -61.93
CA VAL A 183 65.61 40.50 -61.49
C VAL A 183 67.13 40.22 -61.56
N ALA A 184 67.53 39.04 -62.08
CA ALA A 184 68.93 38.62 -62.19
C ALA A 184 69.70 38.71 -60.86
N ALA A 185 69.07 38.29 -59.76
CA ALA A 185 69.64 38.36 -58.42
C ALA A 185 70.86 37.41 -58.26
N PRO A 186 71.85 37.75 -57.41
CA PRO A 186 73.04 36.92 -57.21
C PRO A 186 72.73 35.58 -56.53
N VAL A 187 73.54 34.55 -56.76
CA VAL A 187 73.30 33.18 -56.24
C VAL A 187 73.08 33.14 -54.71
N VAL A 188 73.73 34.04 -53.96
CA VAL A 188 73.59 34.16 -52.50
C VAL A 188 72.14 34.46 -52.08
N THR A 189 71.36 35.22 -52.85
CA THR A 189 69.97 35.54 -52.49
C THR A 189 69.04 34.33 -52.61
N TYR A 190 69.37 33.36 -53.48
CA TYR A 190 68.61 32.11 -53.57
C TYR A 190 68.79 31.24 -52.33
N PHE A 191 70.02 31.13 -51.81
CA PHE A 191 70.29 30.42 -50.56
C PHE A 191 69.58 31.08 -49.36
N LEU A 192 69.57 32.41 -49.30
CA LEU A 192 68.85 33.16 -48.27
C LEU A 192 67.33 32.95 -48.36
N CYS A 193 66.77 32.96 -49.58
CA CYS A 193 65.36 32.66 -49.83
C CYS A 193 64.96 31.27 -49.33
N VAL A 194 65.75 30.23 -49.68
CA VAL A 194 65.52 28.87 -49.20
C VAL A 194 65.51 28.82 -47.67
N LEU A 195 66.49 29.46 -47.01
CA LEU A 195 66.58 29.50 -45.56
C LEU A 195 65.35 30.17 -44.91
N VAL A 196 64.93 31.33 -45.43
CA VAL A 196 63.75 32.05 -44.94
C VAL A 196 62.48 31.22 -45.08
N VAL A 197 62.27 30.56 -46.22
CA VAL A 197 61.10 29.68 -46.43
C VAL A 197 61.12 28.49 -45.49
N LEU A 198 62.28 27.86 -45.26
CA LEU A 198 62.41 26.74 -44.33
C LEU A 198 62.10 27.16 -42.89
N LEU A 199 62.63 28.30 -42.43
CA LEU A 199 62.34 28.85 -41.11
C LEU A 199 60.87 29.25 -40.96
N ALA A 200 60.29 29.91 -41.95
CA ALA A 200 58.88 30.28 -41.97
C ALA A 200 57.98 29.03 -41.96
N SER A 201 58.33 27.99 -42.73
CA SER A 201 57.59 26.73 -42.75
C SER A 201 57.69 26.00 -41.40
N ALA A 202 58.86 25.99 -40.76
CA ALA A 202 59.04 25.40 -39.44
C ALA A 202 58.26 26.16 -38.35
N CYS A 203 58.31 27.50 -38.39
CA CYS A 203 57.54 28.36 -37.50
C CYS A 203 56.02 28.14 -37.66
N PHE A 204 55.53 28.10 -38.90
CA PHE A 204 54.11 27.83 -39.19
C PHE A 204 53.68 26.43 -38.73
N GLU A 205 54.52 25.42 -38.96
CA GLU A 205 54.26 24.06 -38.49
C GLU A 205 54.19 24.00 -36.96
N TRP A 206 55.10 24.69 -36.27
CA TRP A 206 55.16 24.71 -34.81
C TRP A 206 54.05 25.56 -34.16
N GLN A 207 53.74 26.74 -34.69
CA GLN A 207 52.78 27.67 -34.08
C GLN A 207 51.32 27.39 -34.43
N ILE A 208 51.04 26.80 -35.60
CA ILE A 208 49.67 26.64 -36.12
C ILE A 208 49.33 25.16 -36.33
N VAL A 209 50.11 24.45 -37.16
CA VAL A 209 49.75 23.09 -37.58
C VAL A 209 49.77 22.10 -36.42
N ARG A 210 50.86 22.06 -35.64
CA ARG A 210 51.00 21.12 -34.52
C ARG A 210 49.94 21.35 -33.42
N PRO A 211 49.65 22.59 -32.97
CA PRO A 211 48.57 22.84 -32.02
C PRO A 211 47.20 22.42 -32.55
N ILE A 212 46.86 22.72 -33.80
CA ILE A 212 45.58 22.29 -34.40
C ILE A 212 45.45 20.77 -34.41
N GLU A 213 46.52 20.05 -34.80
CA GLU A 213 46.53 18.59 -34.77
C GLU A 213 46.39 18.04 -33.35
N ASN A 214 46.95 18.71 -32.35
CA ASN A 214 46.78 18.35 -30.94
C ASN A 214 45.33 18.57 -30.47
N VAL A 215 44.73 19.71 -30.80
CA VAL A 215 43.32 20.02 -30.48
C VAL A 215 42.41 18.96 -31.10
N ALA A 216 42.60 18.65 -32.39
CA ALA A 216 41.80 17.63 -33.07
C ALA A 216 41.97 16.23 -32.43
N ARG A 217 43.19 15.85 -32.07
CA ARG A 217 43.47 14.55 -31.42
C ARG A 217 42.80 14.47 -30.04
N GLN A 218 42.90 15.52 -29.23
CA GLN A 218 42.28 15.54 -27.91
C GLN A 218 40.75 15.59 -27.99
N ALA A 219 40.20 16.37 -28.91
CA ALA A 219 38.76 16.38 -29.16
C ALA A 219 38.23 15.01 -29.58
N LEU A 220 38.99 14.28 -30.39
CA LEU A 220 38.66 12.91 -30.76
C LEU A 220 38.66 11.97 -29.55
N LYS A 221 39.61 12.09 -28.62
CA LYS A 221 39.63 11.29 -27.39
C LYS A 221 38.42 11.55 -26.50
N VAL A 222 37.92 12.79 -26.46
CA VAL A 222 36.68 13.13 -25.75
C VAL A 222 35.46 12.54 -26.46
N ALA A 223 35.36 12.72 -27.78
CA ALA A 223 34.22 12.23 -28.56
C ALA A 223 34.10 10.70 -28.60
N THR A 224 35.20 9.96 -28.44
CA THR A 224 35.25 8.49 -28.43
C THR A 224 35.09 7.88 -27.03
N GLY A 225 35.04 8.72 -25.98
CA GLY A 225 34.98 8.28 -24.59
C GLY A 225 36.31 7.82 -24.00
N GLU A 226 37.43 7.87 -24.75
CA GLU A 226 38.75 7.45 -24.26
C GLU A 226 39.22 8.28 -23.05
N ARG A 227 38.94 9.59 -23.07
CA ARG A 227 39.24 10.51 -21.97
C ARG A 227 38.13 11.51 -21.80
N ASN A 228 37.74 11.74 -20.55
CA ASN A 228 36.71 12.73 -20.18
C ASN A 228 37.26 14.15 -19.96
N SER A 229 38.55 14.36 -20.22
CA SER A 229 39.21 15.66 -20.09
C SER A 229 40.28 15.84 -21.15
N VAL A 230 40.57 17.12 -21.41
CA VAL A 230 41.64 17.57 -22.31
C VAL A 230 42.86 17.98 -21.50
N GLU A 231 44.05 17.83 -22.07
CA GLU A 231 45.28 18.38 -21.50
C GLU A 231 45.31 19.90 -21.72
N HIS A 232 45.81 20.63 -20.73
CA HIS A 232 45.85 22.08 -20.81
C HIS A 232 46.81 22.55 -21.90
N LEU A 233 46.30 23.32 -22.86
CA LEU A 233 47.12 24.03 -23.83
C LEU A 233 47.40 25.43 -23.29
N ASN A 234 48.67 25.76 -23.03
CA ASN A 234 49.09 27.06 -22.52
C ASN A 234 49.00 28.16 -23.61
N ARG A 235 47.76 28.44 -24.06
CA ARG A 235 47.41 29.44 -25.08
C ARG A 235 46.05 30.04 -24.75
N SER A 236 45.89 31.33 -24.99
CA SER A 236 44.65 32.09 -24.76
C SER A 236 43.85 32.38 -26.04
N ASP A 237 44.36 31.97 -27.20
CA ASP A 237 43.76 32.18 -28.52
C ASP A 237 42.59 31.23 -28.82
N GLU A 238 42.08 31.27 -30.06
CA GLU A 238 40.94 30.48 -30.52
C GLU A 238 41.20 28.97 -30.42
N LEU A 239 42.46 28.52 -30.55
CA LEU A 239 42.82 27.11 -30.39
C LEU A 239 42.74 26.71 -28.91
N GLY A 240 43.24 27.55 -28.01
CA GLY A 240 43.10 27.36 -26.57
C GLY A 240 41.65 27.43 -26.09
N LEU A 241 40.84 28.34 -26.64
CA LEU A 241 39.40 28.43 -26.37
C LEU A 241 38.66 27.18 -26.85
N THR A 242 38.90 26.73 -28.09
CA THR A 242 38.26 25.55 -28.66
C THR A 242 38.55 24.31 -27.83
N LEU A 243 39.81 24.09 -27.45
CA LEU A 243 40.17 22.93 -26.63
C LEU A 243 39.54 22.99 -25.24
N ARG A 244 39.53 24.17 -24.59
CA ARG A 244 38.85 24.35 -23.30
C ARG A 244 37.36 24.07 -23.40
N ALA A 245 36.68 24.54 -24.46
CA ALA A 245 35.26 24.28 -24.69
C ALA A 245 34.98 22.78 -24.87
N VAL A 246 35.80 22.07 -25.63
CA VAL A 246 35.70 20.60 -25.79
C VAL A 246 35.95 19.88 -24.46
N GLY A 247 36.92 20.35 -23.67
CA GLY A 247 37.16 19.84 -22.32
C GLY A 247 35.96 20.02 -21.40
N GLN A 248 35.34 21.21 -21.41
CA GLN A 248 34.12 21.48 -20.64
C GLN A 248 32.96 20.58 -21.08
N LEU A 249 32.75 20.39 -22.39
CA LEU A 249 31.74 19.46 -22.90
C LEU A 249 31.98 18.02 -22.41
N GLY A 250 33.23 17.53 -22.45
CA GLY A 250 33.58 16.21 -21.92
C GLY A 250 33.28 16.06 -20.42
N LEU A 251 33.60 17.09 -19.63
CA LEU A 251 33.30 17.11 -18.19
C LEU A 251 31.79 17.16 -17.90
N MET A 252 31.04 17.97 -18.64
CA MET A 252 29.57 18.04 -18.53
C MET A 252 28.92 16.71 -18.87
N CYS A 253 29.35 16.05 -19.96
CA CYS A 253 28.86 14.72 -20.33
C CYS A 253 29.14 13.68 -19.22
N ARG A 254 30.36 13.65 -18.67
CA ARG A 254 30.71 12.75 -17.57
C ARG A 254 29.87 13.02 -16.32
N TRP A 255 29.69 14.29 -15.96
CA TRP A 255 28.86 14.66 -14.81
C TRP A 255 27.41 14.20 -15.01
N LEU A 256 26.81 14.49 -16.18
CA LEU A 256 25.45 14.05 -16.51
C LEU A 256 25.32 12.52 -16.46
N ILE A 257 26.27 11.77 -17.02
CA ILE A 257 26.28 10.30 -17.01
C ILE A 257 26.32 9.77 -15.57
N ASN A 258 27.22 10.29 -14.74
CA ASN A 258 27.36 9.84 -13.36
C ASN A 258 26.15 10.21 -12.50
N ASP A 259 25.63 11.43 -12.65
CA ASP A 259 24.46 11.90 -11.91
C ASP A 259 23.22 11.07 -12.27
N VAL A 260 22.93 10.90 -13.57
CA VAL A 260 21.81 10.07 -14.04
C VAL A 260 21.99 8.62 -13.58
N SER A 261 23.19 8.04 -13.67
CA SER A 261 23.45 6.68 -13.17
C SER A 261 23.11 6.53 -11.68
N SER A 262 23.48 7.52 -10.86
CA SER A 262 23.21 7.52 -9.41
C SER A 262 21.72 7.65 -9.12
N GLN A 263 21.03 8.55 -9.83
CA GLN A 263 19.58 8.72 -9.70
C GLN A 263 18.82 7.45 -10.10
N VAL A 264 19.21 6.82 -11.20
CA VAL A 264 18.63 5.57 -11.67
C VAL A 264 18.79 4.44 -10.66
N SER A 265 19.99 4.29 -10.09
CA SER A 265 20.25 3.30 -9.05
C SER A 265 19.38 3.54 -7.81
N SER A 266 19.20 4.81 -7.42
CA SER A 266 18.32 5.21 -6.31
C SER A 266 16.86 4.87 -6.59
N VAL A 267 16.35 5.15 -7.80
CA VAL A 267 14.98 4.78 -8.21
C VAL A 267 14.79 3.27 -8.24
N ARG A 268 15.78 2.52 -8.74
CA ARG A 268 15.75 1.05 -8.78
C ARG A 268 15.66 0.45 -7.37
N ASN A 269 16.49 0.93 -6.45
CA ASN A 269 16.48 0.48 -5.06
C ASN A 269 15.19 0.91 -4.34
N GLY A 270 14.72 2.14 -4.55
CA GLY A 270 13.45 2.61 -4.00
C GLY A 270 12.25 1.78 -4.48
N SER A 271 12.24 1.38 -5.76
CA SER A 271 11.20 0.51 -6.31
C SER A 271 11.24 -0.91 -5.74
N GLU A 272 12.43 -1.43 -5.43
CA GLU A 272 12.59 -2.73 -4.78
C GLU A 272 12.12 -2.70 -3.32
N THR A 273 12.42 -1.63 -2.58
CA THR A 273 11.89 -1.41 -1.24
C THR A 273 10.36 -1.27 -1.26
N LEU A 274 9.82 -0.54 -2.24
CA LEU A 274 8.37 -0.40 -2.40
C LEU A 274 7.70 -1.74 -2.68
N ALA A 275 8.25 -2.55 -3.59
CA ALA A 275 7.75 -3.90 -3.87
C ALA A 275 7.73 -4.78 -2.61
N LYS A 276 8.81 -4.78 -1.81
CA LYS A 276 8.84 -5.52 -0.53
C LYS A 276 7.78 -5.02 0.46
N GLY A 277 7.64 -3.70 0.60
CA GLY A 277 6.62 -3.11 1.46
C GLY A 277 5.19 -3.43 1.00
N THR A 278 4.98 -3.58 -0.32
CA THR A 278 3.71 -4.03 -0.89
C THR A 278 3.43 -5.50 -0.56
N ASP A 279 4.43 -6.38 -0.62
CA ASP A 279 4.30 -7.78 -0.22
C ASP A 279 3.96 -7.90 1.28
N GLU A 280 4.63 -7.14 2.15
CA GLU A 280 4.33 -7.08 3.59
C GLU A 280 2.91 -6.53 3.86
N LEU A 281 2.49 -5.49 3.14
CA LEU A 281 1.14 -4.95 3.25
C LEU A 281 0.08 -5.97 2.82
N ASN A 282 0.36 -6.80 1.81
CA ASN A 282 -0.51 -7.87 1.38
C ASN A 282 -0.70 -8.92 2.49
N GLU A 283 0.39 -9.34 3.13
CA GLU A 283 0.36 -10.30 4.26
C GLU A 283 -0.47 -9.73 5.43
N HIS A 284 -0.24 -8.47 5.81
CA HIS A 284 -1.03 -7.80 6.84
C HIS A 284 -2.50 -7.63 6.47
N THR A 285 -2.80 -7.36 5.20
CA THR A 285 -4.17 -7.26 4.70
C THR A 285 -4.87 -8.61 4.83
N GLN A 286 -4.20 -9.71 4.45
CA GLN A 286 -4.73 -11.06 4.62
C GLN A 286 -4.97 -11.42 6.09
N GLN A 287 -4.03 -11.11 6.97
CA GLN A 287 -4.21 -11.33 8.42
C GLN A 287 -5.35 -10.48 9.00
N THR A 288 -5.56 -9.26 8.47
CA THR A 288 -6.68 -8.41 8.87
C THR A 288 -8.02 -9.03 8.47
N VAL A 289 -8.12 -9.66 7.29
CA VAL A 289 -9.32 -10.41 6.89
C VAL A 289 -9.65 -11.48 7.92
N ASP A 290 -8.66 -12.27 8.34
CA ASP A 290 -8.87 -13.36 9.29
C ASP A 290 -9.35 -12.84 10.66
N ASN A 291 -8.74 -11.76 11.15
CA ASN A 291 -9.14 -11.09 12.39
C ASN A 291 -10.55 -10.50 12.32
N VAL A 292 -10.92 -9.90 11.18
CA VAL A 292 -12.28 -9.39 10.93
C VAL A 292 -13.29 -10.53 10.95
N GLN A 293 -13.01 -11.66 10.28
CA GLN A 293 -13.88 -12.83 10.29
C GLN A 293 -14.08 -13.39 11.70
N GLN A 294 -13.01 -13.48 12.50
CA GLN A 294 -13.11 -13.92 13.89
C GLN A 294 -13.94 -12.95 14.75
N THR A 295 -13.81 -11.64 14.49
CA THR A 295 -14.61 -10.61 15.17
C THR A 295 -16.09 -10.76 14.83
N VAL A 296 -16.44 -10.97 13.55
CA VAL A 296 -17.81 -11.25 13.11
C VAL A 296 -18.37 -12.49 13.80
N ALA A 297 -17.60 -13.58 13.89
CA ALA A 297 -18.03 -14.80 14.56
C ALA A 297 -18.33 -14.56 16.04
N THR A 298 -17.45 -13.85 16.73
CA THR A 298 -17.61 -13.50 18.16
C THR A 298 -18.82 -12.59 18.38
N MET A 299 -19.05 -11.63 17.48
CA MET A 299 -20.20 -10.75 17.52
C MET A 299 -21.52 -11.49 17.29
N ASN A 300 -21.56 -12.43 16.34
CA ASN A 300 -22.75 -13.27 16.14
C ASN A 300 -23.07 -14.11 17.38
N GLN A 301 -22.06 -14.64 18.06
CA GLN A 301 -22.24 -15.34 19.32
C GLN A 301 -22.73 -14.39 20.43
N MET A 302 -22.22 -13.16 20.48
CA MET A 302 -22.67 -12.14 21.43
C MET A 302 -24.13 -11.74 21.15
N ALA A 303 -24.52 -11.60 19.88
CA ALA A 303 -25.90 -11.31 19.48
C ALA A 303 -26.86 -12.38 19.98
N ALA A 304 -26.48 -13.65 19.84
CA ALA A 304 -27.25 -14.78 20.34
C ALA A 304 -27.40 -14.72 21.87
N SER A 305 -26.32 -14.45 22.60
CA SER A 305 -26.33 -14.31 24.07
C SER A 305 -27.20 -13.14 24.54
N VAL A 306 -27.11 -11.97 23.89
CA VAL A 306 -27.94 -10.78 24.19
C VAL A 306 -29.42 -11.10 23.96
N LYS A 307 -29.76 -11.77 22.85
CA LYS A 307 -31.13 -12.21 22.58
C LYS A 307 -31.64 -13.20 23.64
N GLN A 308 -30.79 -14.13 24.08
CA GLN A 308 -31.13 -15.08 25.13
C GLN A 308 -31.30 -14.42 26.50
N ASN A 309 -30.46 -13.44 26.84
CA ASN A 309 -30.59 -12.65 28.07
C ASN A 309 -31.91 -11.87 28.08
N SER A 310 -32.30 -11.26 26.95
CA SER A 310 -33.57 -10.55 26.83
C SER A 310 -34.77 -11.48 27.05
N ALA A 311 -34.76 -12.67 26.42
CA ALA A 311 -35.80 -13.67 26.63
C ALA A 311 -35.86 -14.17 28.08
N THR A 312 -34.69 -14.38 28.71
CA THR A 312 -34.59 -14.82 30.10
C THR A 312 -35.08 -13.75 31.07
N ALA A 313 -34.74 -12.48 30.85
CA ALA A 313 -35.22 -11.36 31.64
C ALA A 313 -36.75 -11.23 31.54
N SER A 314 -37.33 -11.34 30.33
CA SER A 314 -38.78 -11.31 30.15
C SER A 314 -39.49 -12.49 30.83
N ALA A 315 -38.91 -13.69 30.78
CA ALA A 315 -39.44 -14.86 31.48
C ALA A 315 -39.38 -14.69 33.01
N ALA A 316 -38.26 -14.17 33.53
CA ALA A 316 -38.07 -13.90 34.94
C ALA A 316 -39.04 -12.82 35.45
N ASP A 317 -39.29 -11.76 34.67
CA ASP A 317 -40.26 -10.71 35.00
C ASP A 317 -41.67 -11.31 35.21
N LYS A 318 -42.11 -12.15 34.27
CA LYS A 318 -43.41 -12.83 34.35
C LYS A 318 -43.52 -13.77 35.56
N LEU A 319 -42.44 -14.50 35.88
CA LEU A 319 -42.37 -15.36 37.06
C LEU A 319 -42.43 -14.55 38.36
N SER A 320 -41.70 -13.42 38.43
CA SER A 320 -41.72 -12.51 39.58
C SER A 320 -43.11 -11.93 39.81
N ILE A 321 -43.81 -11.47 38.75
CA ILE A 321 -45.20 -10.99 38.87
C ILE A 321 -46.11 -12.10 39.42
N THR A 322 -45.96 -13.33 38.92
CA THR A 322 -46.77 -14.47 39.38
C THR A 322 -46.50 -14.80 40.86
N ALA A 323 -45.23 -14.80 41.27
CA ALA A 323 -44.82 -15.03 42.65
C ALA A 323 -45.32 -13.93 43.60
N SER A 324 -45.25 -12.66 43.16
CA SER A 324 -45.79 -11.51 43.90
C SER A 324 -47.29 -11.66 44.12
N ASN A 325 -48.05 -11.99 43.08
CA ASN A 325 -49.49 -12.20 43.19
C ASN A 325 -49.84 -13.36 44.14
N ALA A 326 -49.07 -14.46 44.11
CA ALA A 326 -49.26 -15.58 45.02
C ALA A 326 -48.97 -15.19 46.48
N ALA A 327 -47.93 -14.38 46.72
CA ALA A 327 -47.61 -13.87 48.05
C ALA A 327 -48.69 -12.89 48.57
N VAL A 328 -49.23 -12.02 47.70
CA VAL A 328 -50.37 -11.15 48.03
C VAL A 328 -51.60 -11.96 48.44
N GLN A 329 -51.98 -12.97 47.65
CA GLN A 329 -53.07 -13.88 47.99
C GLN A 329 -52.82 -14.65 49.29
N GLY A 330 -51.58 -15.08 49.53
CA GLY A 330 -51.16 -15.70 50.79
C GLY A 330 -51.32 -14.76 51.98
N GLY A 331 -50.96 -13.48 51.83
CA GLY A 331 -51.18 -12.42 52.82
C GLY A 331 -52.66 -12.22 53.15
N GLU A 332 -53.53 -12.13 52.14
CA GLU A 332 -54.99 -12.01 52.32
C GLU A 332 -55.59 -13.22 53.06
N ALA A 333 -55.12 -14.42 52.75
CA ALA A 333 -55.50 -15.64 53.45
C ALA A 333 -55.08 -15.58 54.93
N MET A 334 -53.86 -15.11 55.24
CA MET A 334 -53.41 -14.91 56.62
C MET A 334 -54.26 -13.88 57.36
N THR A 335 -54.63 -12.76 56.73
CA THR A 335 -55.56 -11.77 57.32
C THR A 335 -56.89 -12.40 57.71
N THR A 336 -57.42 -13.30 56.88
CA THR A 336 -58.65 -14.04 57.17
C THR A 336 -58.48 -14.99 58.36
N VAL A 337 -57.34 -15.67 58.45
CA VAL A 337 -57.03 -16.55 59.58
C VAL A 337 -56.83 -15.77 60.88
N ILE A 338 -56.17 -14.61 60.84
CA ILE A 338 -56.02 -13.69 61.98
C ILE A 338 -57.40 -13.33 62.52
N LYS A 339 -58.31 -12.87 61.66
CA LYS A 339 -59.68 -12.52 62.07
C LYS A 339 -60.40 -13.71 62.72
N THR A 340 -60.22 -14.90 62.17
CA THR A 340 -60.81 -16.13 62.75
C THR A 340 -60.23 -16.45 64.12
N MET A 341 -58.93 -16.23 64.34
CA MET A 341 -58.30 -16.41 65.66
C MET A 341 -58.81 -15.39 66.68
N ASP A 342 -59.03 -14.14 66.27
CA ASP A 342 -59.61 -13.11 67.13
C ASP A 342 -61.06 -13.45 67.53
N ASP A 343 -61.87 -13.94 66.58
CA ASP A 343 -63.24 -14.40 66.84
C ASP A 343 -63.27 -15.62 67.80
N ILE A 344 -62.31 -16.54 67.66
CA ILE A 344 -62.15 -17.69 68.57
C ILE A 344 -61.70 -17.22 69.96
N ALA A 345 -60.80 -16.24 70.04
CA ALA A 345 -60.34 -15.66 71.30
C ALA A 345 -61.48 -14.99 72.08
N ASP A 346 -62.31 -14.18 71.41
CA ASP A 346 -63.51 -13.57 72.01
C ASP A 346 -64.50 -14.65 72.51
N SER A 347 -64.73 -15.67 71.69
CA SER A 347 -65.60 -16.80 72.05
C SER A 347 -65.08 -17.55 73.29
N THR A 348 -63.78 -17.78 73.37
CA THR A 348 -63.11 -18.45 74.51
C THR A 348 -63.25 -17.63 75.79
N GLN A 349 -63.10 -16.31 75.70
CA GLN A 349 -63.28 -15.39 76.84
C GLN A 349 -64.72 -15.37 77.37
N ARG A 350 -65.72 -15.41 76.47
CA ARG A 350 -67.13 -15.51 76.85
C ARG A 350 -67.43 -16.83 77.58
N ILE A 351 -66.91 -17.94 77.08
CA ILE A 351 -67.06 -19.25 77.73
C ILE A 351 -66.40 -19.24 79.11
N GLY A 352 -65.23 -18.63 79.25
CA GLY A 352 -64.57 -18.45 80.55
C GLY A 352 -65.45 -17.71 81.56
N THR A 353 -66.09 -16.61 81.12
CA THR A 353 -67.02 -15.83 81.96
C THR A 353 -68.25 -16.65 82.39
N ILE A 354 -68.85 -17.40 81.46
CA ILE A 354 -69.98 -18.29 81.75
C ILE A 354 -69.56 -19.40 82.74
N THR A 355 -68.38 -19.96 82.55
CA THR A 355 -67.86 -21.03 83.43
C THR A 355 -67.62 -20.51 84.85
N SER A 356 -67.14 -19.27 85.01
CA SER A 356 -67.03 -18.60 86.31
C SER A 356 -68.40 -18.44 86.97
N LEU A 357 -69.41 -17.97 86.21
CA LEU A 357 -70.78 -17.82 86.70
C LEU A 357 -71.36 -19.18 87.14
N ILE A 358 -71.14 -20.26 86.39
CA ILE A 358 -71.58 -21.61 86.77
C ILE A 358 -70.92 -22.05 88.09
N ASN A 359 -69.63 -21.78 88.27
CA ASN A 359 -68.93 -22.07 89.51
C ASN A 359 -69.50 -21.26 90.69
N ASP A 360 -69.84 -19.99 90.49
CA ASP A 360 -70.46 -19.14 91.51
C ASP A 360 -71.87 -19.64 91.88
N ILE A 361 -72.68 -20.05 90.90
CA ILE A 361 -74.00 -20.67 91.13
C ILE A 361 -73.84 -21.98 91.90
N ALA A 362 -72.87 -22.82 91.55
CA ALA A 362 -72.58 -24.07 92.26
C ALA A 362 -72.15 -23.80 93.72
N PHE A 363 -71.33 -22.77 93.96
CA PHE A 363 -70.95 -22.36 95.30
C PHE A 363 -72.15 -21.85 96.11
N GLN A 364 -72.98 -20.99 95.55
CA GLN A 364 -74.22 -20.52 96.19
C GLN A 364 -75.15 -21.69 96.52
N THR A 365 -75.34 -22.62 95.58
CA THR A 365 -76.17 -23.81 95.76
C THR A 365 -75.65 -24.70 96.89
N ASN A 366 -74.32 -24.85 97.00
CA ASN A 366 -73.68 -25.58 98.09
C ASN A 366 -73.92 -24.93 99.47
N ILE A 367 -73.93 -23.59 99.56
CA ILE A 367 -74.27 -22.85 100.80
C ILE A 367 -75.77 -22.97 101.14
N LEU A 368 -76.65 -22.85 100.15
CA LEU A 368 -78.10 -23.05 100.31
C LEU A 368 -78.41 -24.46 100.81
N ALA A 369 -77.76 -25.48 100.24
CA ALA A 369 -77.91 -26.86 100.65
C ALA A 369 -77.36 -27.13 102.07
N LEU A 370 -76.26 -26.48 102.45
CA LEU A 370 -75.74 -26.51 103.82
C LEU A 370 -76.74 -25.90 104.81
N ASN A 371 -77.30 -24.74 104.50
CA ASN A 371 -78.32 -24.08 105.33
C ASN A 371 -79.57 -24.96 105.47
N ALA A 372 -80.03 -25.58 104.38
CA ALA A 372 -81.15 -26.52 104.39
C ALA A 372 -80.86 -27.78 105.23
N ALA A 373 -79.64 -28.32 105.15
CA ALA A 373 -79.23 -29.47 105.97
C ALA A 373 -79.18 -29.14 107.47
N VAL A 374 -78.74 -27.93 107.83
CA VAL A 374 -78.75 -27.42 109.21
C VAL A 374 -80.18 -27.25 109.73
N GLU A 375 -81.08 -26.66 108.95
CA GLU A 375 -82.48 -26.48 109.36
C GLU A 375 -83.23 -27.83 109.44
N ALA A 376 -82.90 -28.77 108.55
CA ALA A 376 -83.39 -30.15 108.62
C ALA A 376 -82.91 -30.90 109.86
N ALA A 377 -81.64 -30.70 110.29
CA ALA A 377 -81.14 -31.23 111.55
C ALA A 377 -81.82 -30.60 112.77
N ARG A 378 -82.21 -29.32 112.68
CA ARG A 378 -82.94 -28.57 113.72
C ARG A 378 -84.38 -29.06 113.90
N ALA A 379 -85.01 -29.58 112.85
CA ALA A 379 -86.36 -30.15 112.86
C ALA A 379 -86.44 -31.60 113.42
N GLY A 380 -85.32 -32.20 113.84
CA GLY A 380 -85.29 -33.52 114.50
C GLY A 380 -85.75 -34.67 113.59
N GLU A 381 -86.55 -35.61 114.13
CA GLU A 381 -87.01 -36.81 113.41
C GLU A 381 -87.84 -36.48 112.15
N GLN A 382 -88.55 -35.34 112.12
CA GLN A 382 -89.37 -34.91 110.98
C GLN A 382 -88.55 -34.35 109.81
N GLY A 383 -87.29 -33.98 110.04
CA GLY A 383 -86.39 -33.40 109.05
C GLY A 383 -85.50 -34.39 108.30
N LYS A 384 -85.52 -35.69 108.66
CA LYS A 384 -84.60 -36.71 108.11
C LYS A 384 -84.65 -36.83 106.58
N GLY A 385 -85.84 -36.81 105.98
CA GLY A 385 -85.99 -36.86 104.53
C GLY A 385 -85.42 -35.62 103.82
N PHE A 386 -85.64 -34.43 104.39
CA PHE A 386 -85.08 -33.17 103.88
C PHE A 386 -83.57 -33.09 104.04
N ALA A 387 -82.99 -33.62 105.12
CA ALA A 387 -81.55 -33.66 105.33
C ALA A 387 -80.83 -34.51 104.28
N VAL A 388 -81.42 -35.63 103.85
CA VAL A 388 -80.88 -36.48 102.76
C VAL A 388 -80.90 -35.74 101.42
N VAL A 389 -82.02 -35.08 101.07
CA VAL A 389 -82.12 -34.28 99.84
C VAL A 389 -81.12 -33.12 99.86
N ALA A 390 -80.99 -32.41 101.00
CA ALA A 390 -80.01 -31.35 101.16
C ALA A 390 -78.56 -31.85 101.01
N GLY A 391 -78.25 -33.05 101.52
CA GLY A 391 -76.96 -33.72 101.30
C GLY A 391 -76.69 -34.03 99.83
N GLU A 392 -77.68 -34.54 99.10
CA GLU A 392 -77.56 -34.86 97.67
C GLU A 392 -77.41 -33.60 96.82
N VAL A 393 -78.18 -32.53 97.11
CA VAL A 393 -78.05 -31.22 96.43
C VAL A 393 -76.67 -30.62 96.68
N ARG A 394 -76.15 -30.73 97.92
CA ARG A 394 -74.80 -30.28 98.26
C ARG A 394 -73.73 -31.05 97.49
N HIS A 395 -73.87 -32.37 97.40
CA HIS A 395 -72.97 -33.22 96.64
C HIS A 395 -73.00 -32.91 95.13
N LEU A 396 -74.18 -32.69 94.55
CA LEU A 396 -74.34 -32.28 93.15
C LEU A 396 -73.74 -30.89 92.88
N ALA A 397 -73.92 -29.95 93.80
CA ALA A 397 -73.32 -28.61 93.72
C ALA A 397 -71.78 -28.68 93.78
N SER A 398 -71.21 -29.50 94.67
CA SER A 398 -69.76 -29.73 94.71
C SER A 398 -69.22 -30.38 93.44
N ARG A 399 -69.93 -31.39 92.89
CA ARG A 399 -69.58 -31.99 91.59
C ARG A 399 -69.64 -30.98 90.44
N SER A 400 -70.64 -30.10 90.44
CA SER A 400 -70.80 -29.05 89.43
C SER A 400 -69.69 -28.00 89.51
N ALA A 401 -69.29 -27.59 90.72
CA ALA A 401 -68.16 -26.69 90.92
C ALA A 401 -66.84 -27.31 90.44
N ASN A 402 -66.59 -28.59 90.74
CA ASN A 402 -65.40 -29.30 90.25
C ASN A 402 -65.38 -29.39 88.72
N ALA A 403 -66.50 -29.75 88.08
CA ALA A 403 -66.62 -29.80 86.62
C ALA A 403 -66.43 -28.42 85.97
N ALA A 404 -67.01 -27.36 86.54
CA ALA A 404 -66.81 -25.99 86.08
C ALA A 404 -65.33 -25.57 86.19
N ASN A 405 -64.64 -25.94 87.27
CA ASN A 405 -63.22 -25.63 87.44
C ASN A 405 -62.33 -26.39 86.43
N ASP A 406 -62.66 -27.64 86.11
CA ASP A 406 -61.93 -28.38 85.07
C ASP A 406 -62.20 -27.84 83.66
N ILE A 407 -63.42 -27.41 83.36
CA ILE A 407 -63.72 -26.66 82.12
C ILE A 407 -62.92 -25.36 82.08
N ARG A 408 -62.84 -24.61 83.19
CA ARG A 408 -62.07 -23.37 83.26
C ARG A 408 -60.60 -23.60 82.93
N LYS A 409 -59.97 -24.64 83.48
CA LYS A 409 -58.58 -25.01 83.14
C LYS A 409 -58.42 -25.31 81.64
N LEU A 410 -59.37 -26.00 81.01
CA LEU A 410 -59.34 -26.29 79.57
C LEU A 410 -59.53 -25.02 78.73
N ILE A 411 -60.36 -24.08 79.19
CA ILE A 411 -60.56 -22.78 78.54
C ILE A 411 -59.32 -21.90 78.66
N ASP A 412 -58.70 -21.83 79.84
CA ASP A 412 -57.45 -21.11 80.05
C ASP A 412 -56.34 -21.67 79.12
N ALA A 413 -56.21 -23.00 79.06
CA ALA A 413 -55.26 -23.65 78.15
C ALA A 413 -55.58 -23.41 76.66
N SER A 414 -56.86 -23.33 76.31
CA SER A 414 -57.30 -23.04 74.94
C SER A 414 -57.02 -21.58 74.57
N ALA A 415 -57.23 -20.64 75.49
CA ALA A 415 -56.91 -19.23 75.31
C ALA A 415 -55.41 -19.02 75.06
N ASP A 416 -54.55 -19.70 75.83
CA ASP A 416 -53.10 -19.69 75.62
C ASP A 416 -52.70 -20.21 74.23
N LYS A 417 -53.36 -21.29 73.77
CA LYS A 417 -53.11 -21.86 72.43
C LYS A 417 -53.59 -20.95 71.30
N VAL A 418 -54.74 -20.32 71.45
CA VAL A 418 -55.27 -19.35 70.47
C VAL A 418 -54.37 -18.12 70.41
N GLN A 419 -53.90 -17.61 71.55
CA GLN A 419 -52.96 -16.49 71.60
C GLN A 419 -51.64 -16.83 70.91
N SER A 420 -51.09 -18.02 71.16
CA SER A 420 -49.88 -18.49 70.48
C SER A 420 -50.11 -18.66 68.97
N GLY A 421 -51.28 -19.20 68.56
CA GLY A 421 -51.68 -19.33 67.17
C GLY A 421 -51.77 -17.97 66.47
N SER A 422 -52.44 -16.99 67.09
CA SER A 422 -52.56 -15.61 66.60
C SER A 422 -51.19 -14.96 66.37
N GLN A 423 -50.26 -15.10 67.31
CA GLN A 423 -48.89 -14.60 67.14
C GLN A 423 -48.17 -15.23 65.93
N GLN A 424 -48.32 -16.54 65.72
CA GLN A 424 -47.70 -17.24 64.60
C GLN A 424 -48.28 -16.80 63.24
N VAL A 425 -49.60 -16.64 63.13
CA VAL A 425 -50.23 -16.20 61.87
C VAL A 425 -49.97 -14.72 61.58
N HIS A 426 -49.86 -13.87 62.60
CA HIS A 426 -49.36 -12.50 62.42
C HIS A 426 -47.92 -12.46 61.91
N ALA A 427 -47.03 -13.31 62.45
CA ALA A 427 -45.67 -13.42 61.98
C ALA A 427 -45.62 -13.91 60.52
N ALA A 428 -46.41 -14.93 60.17
CA ALA A 428 -46.54 -15.42 58.80
C ALA A 428 -47.07 -14.34 57.83
N GLY A 429 -48.05 -13.53 58.27
CA GLY A 429 -48.56 -12.39 57.50
C GLY A 429 -47.47 -11.37 57.17
N ARG A 430 -46.66 -10.96 58.17
CA ARG A 430 -45.51 -10.06 57.94
C ARG A 430 -44.49 -10.66 56.99
N THR A 431 -44.20 -11.96 57.10
CA THR A 431 -43.29 -12.64 56.16
C THR A 431 -43.82 -12.59 54.72
N MET A 432 -45.13 -12.66 54.50
CA MET A 432 -45.71 -12.50 53.16
C MET A 432 -45.55 -11.07 52.63
N GLU A 433 -45.73 -10.04 53.47
CA GLU A 433 -45.47 -8.64 53.11
C GLU A 433 -44.00 -8.43 52.71
N ASP A 434 -43.06 -8.99 53.48
CA ASP A 434 -41.63 -8.94 53.18
C ASP A 434 -41.29 -9.63 51.85
N ILE A 435 -41.91 -10.78 51.56
CA ILE A 435 -41.75 -11.48 50.27
C ILE A 435 -42.23 -10.59 49.12
N VAL A 436 -43.41 -9.96 49.25
CA VAL A 436 -43.94 -9.05 48.21
C VAL A 436 -42.96 -7.89 47.97
N ALA A 437 -42.42 -7.30 49.03
CA ALA A 437 -41.43 -6.23 48.93
C ALA A 437 -40.15 -6.69 48.22
N GLN A 438 -39.63 -7.88 48.54
CA GLN A 438 -38.44 -8.42 47.90
C GLN A 438 -38.66 -8.79 46.43
N VAL A 439 -39.79 -9.40 46.09
CA VAL A 439 -40.11 -9.72 44.70
C VAL A 439 -40.20 -8.43 43.86
N LYS A 440 -40.73 -7.34 44.42
CA LYS A 440 -40.75 -6.03 43.76
C LYS A 440 -39.34 -5.50 43.46
N ASN A 441 -38.38 -5.67 44.38
CA ASN A 441 -36.98 -5.33 44.12
C ASN A 441 -36.38 -6.19 43.00
N VAL A 442 -36.68 -7.49 42.98
CA VAL A 442 -36.24 -8.40 41.91
C VAL A 442 -36.81 -7.96 40.55
N THR A 443 -38.10 -7.62 40.47
CA THR A 443 -38.71 -7.07 39.25
C THR A 443 -38.00 -5.81 38.76
N GLN A 444 -37.60 -4.91 39.66
CA GLN A 444 -36.87 -3.70 39.30
C GLN A 444 -35.47 -4.01 38.74
N LEU A 445 -34.75 -4.98 39.30
CA LEU A 445 -33.46 -5.42 38.79
C LEU A 445 -33.59 -6.08 37.40
N ILE A 446 -34.64 -6.88 37.19
CA ILE A 446 -34.93 -7.49 35.88
C ILE A 446 -35.22 -6.41 34.83
N ALA A 447 -35.96 -5.37 35.19
CA ALA A 447 -36.20 -4.23 34.30
C ALA A 447 -34.89 -3.52 33.90
N GLN A 448 -33.96 -3.34 34.84
CA GLN A 448 -32.63 -2.80 34.54
C GLN A 448 -31.84 -3.73 33.61
N ILE A 449 -31.83 -5.04 33.84
CA ILE A 449 -31.18 -6.02 32.96
C ILE A 449 -31.77 -5.95 31.54
N SER A 450 -33.10 -5.88 31.42
CA SER A 450 -33.76 -5.76 30.11
C SER A 450 -33.36 -4.48 29.39
N HIS A 451 -33.25 -3.36 30.11
CA HIS A 451 -32.81 -2.09 29.54
C HIS A 451 -31.35 -2.16 29.06
N SER A 452 -30.42 -2.63 29.89
CA SER A 452 -29.02 -2.79 29.50
C SER A 452 -28.84 -3.79 28.34
N THR A 453 -29.68 -4.83 28.26
CA THR A 453 -29.66 -5.78 27.15
C THR A 453 -30.11 -5.15 25.83
N LEU A 454 -31.07 -4.21 25.87
CA LEU A 454 -31.47 -3.45 24.69
C LEU A 454 -30.36 -2.51 24.21
N GLU A 455 -29.68 -1.82 25.13
CA GLU A 455 -28.52 -0.98 24.80
C GLU A 455 -27.37 -1.82 24.20
N GLN A 456 -27.10 -3.00 24.74
CA GLN A 456 -26.11 -3.93 24.18
C GLN A 456 -26.47 -4.37 22.75
N ALA A 457 -27.76 -4.62 22.48
CA ALA A 457 -28.21 -4.99 21.14
C ALA A 457 -27.99 -3.86 20.13
N ASP A 458 -28.25 -2.61 20.51
CA ASP A 458 -28.01 -1.44 19.66
C ASP A 458 -26.51 -1.18 19.45
N GLY A 459 -25.70 -1.32 20.51
CA GLY A 459 -24.24 -1.26 20.42
C GLY A 459 -23.66 -2.32 19.46
N LEU A 460 -24.22 -3.53 19.46
CA LEU A 460 -23.81 -4.61 18.57
C LEU A 460 -24.18 -4.33 17.11
N SER A 461 -25.32 -3.68 16.85
CA SER A 461 -25.70 -3.20 15.52
C SER A 461 -24.68 -2.18 14.99
N SER A 462 -24.27 -1.22 15.82
CA SER A 462 -23.25 -0.23 15.48
C SER A 462 -21.89 -0.87 15.20
N LEU A 463 -21.48 -1.83 16.03
CA LEU A 463 -20.25 -2.62 15.78
C LEU A 463 -20.33 -3.37 14.45
N THR A 464 -21.49 -3.92 14.09
CA THR A 464 -21.66 -4.70 12.85
C THR A 464 -21.37 -3.81 11.65
N ARG A 465 -21.91 -2.59 11.65
CA ARG A 465 -21.64 -1.61 10.60
C ARG A 465 -20.16 -1.21 10.52
N ALA A 466 -19.49 -1.05 11.67
CA ALA A 466 -18.06 -0.73 11.70
C ALA A 466 -17.20 -1.87 11.14
N VAL A 467 -17.57 -3.13 11.40
CA VAL A 467 -16.89 -4.30 10.86
C VAL A 467 -17.10 -4.45 9.35
N ASP A 468 -18.31 -4.15 8.85
CA ASP A 468 -18.57 -4.10 7.41
C ASP A 468 -17.72 -3.03 6.70
N GLU A 469 -17.54 -1.87 7.32
CA GLU A 469 -16.67 -0.80 6.81
C GLU A 469 -15.19 -1.21 6.81
N LEU A 470 -14.72 -1.89 7.86
CA LEU A 470 -13.38 -2.47 7.89
C LEU A 470 -13.17 -3.47 6.75
N ASN A 471 -14.13 -4.34 6.49
CA ASN A 471 -14.05 -5.32 5.40
C ASN A 471 -13.93 -4.62 4.02
N LEU A 472 -14.67 -3.52 3.81
CA LEU A 472 -14.55 -2.71 2.58
C LEU A 472 -13.15 -2.09 2.44
N ILE A 473 -12.60 -1.55 3.52
CA ILE A 473 -11.23 -0.99 3.53
C ILE A 473 -10.21 -2.08 3.23
N THR A 474 -10.36 -3.27 3.80
CA THR A 474 -9.46 -4.40 3.55
C THR A 474 -9.48 -4.83 2.07
N GLN A 475 -10.65 -4.87 1.43
CA GLN A 475 -10.75 -5.13 -0.02
C GLN A 475 -10.05 -4.04 -0.84
N LYS A 476 -10.27 -2.77 -0.50
CA LYS A 476 -9.61 -1.65 -1.17
C LYS A 476 -8.09 -1.68 -1.00
N ASN A 477 -7.59 -2.09 0.16
CA ASN A 477 -6.16 -2.26 0.39
C ASN A 477 -5.58 -3.34 -0.51
N ALA A 478 -6.28 -4.46 -0.73
CA ALA A 478 -5.85 -5.49 -1.66
C ALA A 478 -5.73 -4.97 -3.11
N GLU A 479 -6.69 -4.14 -3.56
CA GLU A 479 -6.60 -3.47 -4.87
C GLU A 479 -5.38 -2.53 -4.97
N LEU A 480 -5.16 -1.72 -3.93
CA LEU A 480 -4.03 -0.78 -3.87
C LEU A 480 -2.68 -1.50 -3.82
N VAL A 481 -2.62 -2.66 -3.17
CA VAL A 481 -1.43 -3.53 -3.15
C VAL A 481 -1.12 -3.99 -4.57
N GLU A 482 -2.10 -4.51 -5.31
CA GLU A 482 -1.88 -4.98 -6.68
C GLU A 482 -1.44 -3.83 -7.61
N GLU A 483 -2.10 -2.67 -7.51
CA GLU A 483 -1.71 -1.48 -8.28
C GLU A 483 -0.28 -1.02 -7.94
N SER A 484 0.07 -1.01 -6.64
CA SER A 484 1.40 -0.61 -6.18
C SER A 484 2.49 -1.58 -6.65
N ALA A 485 2.20 -2.88 -6.65
CA ALA A 485 3.11 -3.90 -7.15
C ALA A 485 3.36 -3.70 -8.66
N GLN A 486 2.30 -3.46 -9.43
CA GLN A 486 2.39 -3.21 -10.87
C GLN A 486 3.20 -1.94 -11.19
N VAL A 487 2.93 -0.84 -10.48
CA VAL A 487 3.67 0.42 -10.65
C VAL A 487 5.13 0.25 -10.27
N SER A 488 5.42 -0.42 -9.15
CA SER A 488 6.80 -0.70 -8.70
C SER A 488 7.58 -1.52 -9.73
N ALA A 489 6.95 -2.56 -10.29
CA ALA A 489 7.54 -3.38 -11.35
C ALA A 489 7.82 -2.56 -12.62
N MET A 490 6.89 -1.71 -13.04
CA MET A 490 7.06 -0.82 -14.18
C MET A 490 8.22 0.17 -13.97
N VAL A 491 8.29 0.82 -12.81
CA VAL A 491 9.35 1.80 -12.49
C VAL A 491 10.71 1.10 -12.42
N LYS A 492 10.79 -0.07 -11.77
CA LYS A 492 12.00 -0.90 -11.74
C LYS A 492 12.47 -1.27 -13.14
N HIS A 493 11.54 -1.67 -14.01
CA HIS A 493 11.88 -1.99 -15.39
C HIS A 493 12.41 -0.77 -16.15
N ARG A 494 11.75 0.39 -16.05
CA ARG A 494 12.23 1.64 -16.68
C ARG A 494 13.59 2.09 -16.15
N ALA A 495 13.83 1.97 -14.84
CA ALA A 495 15.11 2.27 -14.23
C ALA A 495 16.22 1.37 -14.79
N SER A 496 15.98 0.04 -14.87
CA SER A 496 16.94 -0.90 -15.47
C SER A 496 17.26 -0.54 -16.92
N ARG A 497 16.26 -0.13 -17.71
CA ARG A 497 16.48 0.28 -19.10
C ARG A 497 17.30 1.56 -19.23
N LEU A 498 17.11 2.50 -18.31
CA LEU A 498 17.90 3.73 -18.26
C LEU A 498 19.33 3.44 -17.80
N GLU A 499 19.52 2.50 -16.86
CA GLU A 499 20.83 2.03 -16.40
C GLU A 499 21.65 1.39 -17.54
N ASP A 500 21.00 0.54 -18.35
CA ASP A 500 21.60 -0.05 -19.54
C ASP A 500 22.05 1.03 -20.54
N ALA A 501 21.21 2.04 -20.78
CA ALA A 501 21.53 3.14 -21.69
C ALA A 501 22.73 3.97 -21.19
N VAL A 502 22.84 4.18 -19.87
CA VAL A 502 23.94 4.93 -19.25
C VAL A 502 25.23 4.12 -19.25
N THR A 503 25.16 2.80 -19.03
CA THR A 503 26.33 1.91 -19.03
C THR A 503 26.98 1.79 -20.41
N VAL A 504 26.20 1.99 -21.47
CA VAL A 504 26.71 2.07 -22.85
C VAL A 504 27.53 3.35 -23.09
N LEU A 505 27.27 4.42 -22.33
CA LEU A 505 27.99 5.69 -22.42
C LEU A 505 29.19 5.79 -21.47
N HIS A 506 29.28 4.88 -20.49
CA HIS A 506 30.42 4.69 -19.59
C HIS A 506 31.51 3.82 -20.24
#